data_AF-A0A3A5VIU8-F1
#
_entry.id   AF-A0A3A5VIU8-F1
#
_cell.length_a   1.000
_cell.length_b   1.000
_cell.length_c   1.000
_cell.angle_alpha   90.00
_cell.angle_beta   90.00
_cell.angle_gamma   90.00
#
_symmetry.space_group_name_H-M   'P 1'
#
loop_
_entity.id
_entity.type
_entity.pdbx_description
1 polymer ?
#
loop_
_entity_poly.entity_id
_entity_poly.type
_entity_poly.pdbx_seq_one_letter_code
_entity_poly.pdbx_strand_id
1 'polypeptide(L)'
;MRLFMVIGQSQMMLLRAIFCHPWDSVVVFYAEEKVMEQFRQKIVNCAGALNMPIPHLESTLIPPLDQTNSIAKFARELNLDSMRNDIEVNENDMLFYSGTVLHIRCLTTTLNFENILAYDNEKGFFTIGKLDNVFGDFELTMGNFLDINNVKIRKGKNQQGVDFISIGSIGGDWQTTSVHIDKIEFSNDVLNIFWKGGRQSSSQRKKIVKDCHLLKRIFGHYTVINRNLPLEVDRLIRSGYIPILMEEEE
;
A
#
# COMPACT_ATOMS: atom_id res chain seq x y z
N MET A 1 14.51 16.34 11.22
CA MET A 1 13.05 16.30 11.00
C MET A 1 12.60 14.85 10.85
N ARG A 2 11.54 14.40 11.54
CA ARG A 2 11.02 13.03 11.41
C ARG A 2 9.77 12.97 10.55
N LEU A 3 9.59 11.82 9.88
CA LEU A 3 8.40 11.51 9.09
C LEU A 3 7.54 10.47 9.81
N PHE A 4 6.31 10.83 10.14
CA PHE A 4 5.31 9.94 10.69
C PHE A 4 4.34 9.51 9.60
N MET A 5 4.06 8.21 9.51
CA MET A 5 3.19 7.67 8.48
C MET A 5 2.48 6.42 8.92
N VAL A 6 1.32 6.15 8.32
CA VAL A 6 0.56 4.93 8.56
C VAL A 6 0.66 4.04 7.33
N ILE A 7 1.03 2.77 7.48
CA ILE A 7 0.96 1.83 6.36
C ILE A 7 -0.50 1.70 5.96
N GLY A 8 -0.83 2.28 4.81
CA GLY A 8 -2.18 2.35 4.30
C GLY A 8 -2.25 1.94 2.85
N GLN A 9 -3.05 2.67 2.06
CA GLN A 9 -3.59 2.13 0.81
C GLN A 9 -2.71 2.36 -0.43
N SER A 10 -1.59 3.07 -0.32
CA SER A 10 -0.61 3.22 -1.41
C SER A 10 0.82 3.12 -0.88
N GLN A 11 1.45 1.97 -1.09
CA GLN A 11 2.83 1.74 -0.64
C GLN A 11 3.86 2.49 -1.48
N MET A 12 3.55 2.75 -2.76
CA MET A 12 4.44 3.51 -3.61
C MET A 12 4.52 4.98 -3.17
N MET A 13 3.38 5.59 -2.82
CA MET A 13 3.36 6.95 -2.26
C MET A 13 4.09 7.05 -0.93
N LEU A 14 3.97 6.03 -0.07
CA LEU A 14 4.74 5.93 1.17
C LEU A 14 6.25 5.93 0.89
N LEU A 15 6.71 5.10 -0.04
CA LEU A 15 8.13 5.05 -0.42
C LEU A 15 8.59 6.39 -0.99
N ARG A 16 7.80 7.04 -1.85
CA ARG A 16 8.14 8.38 -2.35
C ARG A 16 8.29 9.40 -1.23
N ALA A 17 7.39 9.41 -0.25
CA ALA A 17 7.49 10.28 0.91
C ALA A 17 8.75 10.00 1.75
N ILE A 18 9.13 8.73 1.90
CA ILE A 18 10.36 8.34 2.61
C ILE A 18 11.61 8.86 1.89
N PHE A 19 11.66 8.80 0.56
CA PHE A 19 12.86 9.14 -0.21
C PHE A 19 12.88 10.58 -0.75
N CYS A 20 11.82 11.37 -0.59
CA CYS A 20 11.81 12.77 -1.02
C CYS A 20 12.68 13.69 -0.15
N HIS A 21 13.09 13.25 1.05
CA HIS A 21 13.90 14.03 1.97
C HIS A 21 14.73 13.09 2.89
N PRO A 22 15.95 13.47 3.30
CA PRO A 22 16.73 12.71 4.28
C PRO A 22 16.18 12.91 5.70
N TRP A 23 15.11 12.21 6.04
CA TRP A 23 14.52 12.23 7.38
C TRP A 23 15.49 11.69 8.45
N ASP A 24 15.48 12.28 9.65
CA ASP A 24 16.28 11.78 10.78
C ASP A 24 15.80 10.37 11.18
N SER A 25 14.48 10.19 11.19
CA SER A 25 13.82 8.89 11.33
C SER A 25 12.45 8.88 10.65
N VAL A 26 11.99 7.68 10.31
CA VAL A 26 10.64 7.43 9.79
C VAL A 26 9.91 6.55 10.81
N VAL A 27 8.86 7.10 11.41
CA VAL A 27 7.99 6.42 12.36
C VAL A 27 6.78 5.85 11.62
N VAL A 28 6.68 4.52 11.60
CA VAL A 28 5.68 3.79 10.82
C VAL A 28 4.65 3.14 11.74
N PHE A 29 3.39 3.58 11.62
CA PHE A 29 2.25 2.95 12.26
C PHE A 29 1.69 1.83 11.37
N TYR A 30 1.50 0.64 11.91
CA TYR A 30 1.06 -0.53 11.13
C TYR A 30 0.10 -1.42 11.94
N ALA A 31 -0.76 -2.18 11.26
CA ALA A 31 -1.77 -3.00 11.93
C ALA A 31 -1.41 -4.50 12.02
N GLU A 32 -0.46 -4.96 11.19
CA GLU A 32 -0.05 -6.37 11.10
C GLU A 32 1.47 -6.46 10.89
N GLU A 33 2.15 -7.30 11.67
CA GLU A 33 3.62 -7.48 11.59
C GLU A 33 4.07 -7.92 10.19
N LYS A 34 3.38 -8.88 9.58
CA LYS A 34 3.70 -9.38 8.22
C LYS A 34 3.66 -8.25 7.18
N VAL A 35 2.79 -7.25 7.36
CA VAL A 35 2.71 -6.08 6.46
C VAL A 35 3.91 -5.15 6.68
N MET A 36 4.32 -4.93 7.94
CA MET A 36 5.49 -4.11 8.27
C MET A 36 6.80 -4.74 7.77
N GLU A 37 6.97 -6.05 7.96
CA GLU A 37 8.14 -6.79 7.44
C GLU A 37 8.25 -6.68 5.93
N GLN A 38 7.15 -6.90 5.21
CA GLN A 38 7.10 -6.73 3.76
C GLN A 38 7.46 -5.30 3.37
N PHE A 39 6.90 -4.31 4.05
CA PHE A 39 7.17 -2.90 3.75
C PHE A 39 8.63 -2.52 4.01
N ARG A 40 9.23 -3.02 5.10
CA ARG A 40 10.66 -2.84 5.40
C ARG A 40 11.54 -3.39 4.27
N GLN A 41 11.22 -4.57 3.73
CA GLN A 41 11.96 -5.11 2.59
C GLN A 41 11.86 -4.20 1.36
N LYS A 42 10.70 -3.57 1.11
CA LYS A 42 10.54 -2.61 -0.01
C LYS A 42 11.40 -1.38 0.17
N ILE A 43 11.53 -0.87 1.40
CA ILE A 43 12.41 0.26 1.72
C ILE A 43 13.86 -0.12 1.41
N VAL A 44 14.32 -1.30 1.86
CA VAL A 44 15.68 -1.78 1.58
C VAL A 44 15.94 -1.91 0.08
N ASN A 45 15.01 -2.53 -0.65
CA ASN A 45 15.13 -2.67 -2.10
C ASN A 45 15.19 -1.31 -2.81
N CYS A 46 14.33 -0.36 -2.42
CA CYS A 46 14.34 1.00 -2.98
C CYS A 46 15.64 1.72 -2.66
N ALA A 47 16.09 1.71 -1.40
CA ALA A 47 17.34 2.34 -1.00
C ALA A 47 18.53 1.81 -1.81
N GLY A 48 18.61 0.48 -2.00
CA GLY A 48 19.62 -0.17 -2.81
C GLY A 48 19.56 0.22 -4.29
N ALA A 49 18.37 0.22 -4.89
CA ALA A 49 18.19 0.61 -6.29
C ALA A 49 18.49 2.09 -6.55
N LEU A 50 18.29 2.95 -5.55
CA LEU A 50 18.50 4.39 -5.62
C LEU A 50 19.91 4.83 -5.18
N ASN A 51 20.75 3.89 -4.71
CA ASN A 51 22.02 4.21 -4.04
C ASN A 51 21.87 5.23 -2.90
N MET A 52 20.77 5.13 -2.14
CA MET A 52 20.47 5.97 -0.99
C MET A 52 20.66 5.19 0.32
N PRO A 53 20.97 5.85 1.45
CA PRO A 53 20.99 5.19 2.73
C PRO A 53 19.60 4.65 3.10
N ILE A 54 19.58 3.50 3.78
CA ILE A 54 18.33 3.00 4.38
C ILE A 54 17.98 3.96 5.54
N PRO A 55 16.78 4.56 5.56
CA PRO A 55 16.37 5.45 6.63
C PRO A 55 16.28 4.72 7.97
N HIS A 56 16.52 5.44 9.07
CA HIS A 56 16.26 4.89 10.40
C HIS A 56 14.75 4.69 10.57
N LEU A 57 14.33 3.46 10.86
CA LEU A 57 12.91 3.11 10.99
C LEU A 57 12.56 2.83 12.44
N GLU A 58 11.54 3.53 12.91
CA GLU A 58 10.81 3.26 14.14
C GLU A 58 9.43 2.74 13.77
N SER A 59 8.85 1.84 14.56
CA SER A 59 7.57 1.22 14.20
C SER A 59 6.68 1.00 15.41
N THR A 60 5.39 1.27 15.25
CA THR A 60 4.40 1.12 16.32
C THR A 60 3.16 0.39 15.81
N LEU A 61 2.80 -0.69 16.49
CA LEU A 61 1.59 -1.45 16.18
C LEU A 61 0.34 -0.65 16.58
N ILE A 62 -0.65 -0.60 15.69
CA ILE A 62 -1.94 0.06 15.88
C ILE A 62 -3.09 -0.92 15.62
N PRO A 63 -4.29 -0.75 16.21
CA PRO A 63 -5.42 -1.62 15.92
C PRO A 63 -5.84 -1.56 14.44
N PRO A 64 -6.35 -2.66 13.87
CA PRO A 64 -6.90 -2.66 12.51
C PRO A 64 -8.28 -1.95 12.45
N LEU A 65 -8.56 -1.30 11.32
CA LEU A 65 -9.78 -0.47 11.11
C LEU A 65 -11.07 -1.28 11.02
N ASP A 66 -11.01 -2.48 10.46
CA ASP A 66 -12.16 -3.34 10.18
C ASP A 66 -12.78 -3.95 11.45
N GLN A 67 -12.10 -3.86 12.59
CA GLN A 67 -12.60 -4.31 13.89
C GLN A 67 -13.21 -3.19 14.75
N THR A 68 -13.06 -1.93 14.32
CA THR A 68 -13.45 -0.75 15.09
C THR A 68 -14.35 0.19 14.27
N ASN A 69 -15.63 -0.14 14.17
CA ASN A 69 -16.67 0.74 13.57
C ASN A 69 -16.88 2.07 14.31
N SER A 70 -16.02 2.44 15.26
CA SER A 70 -16.15 3.64 16.09
C SER A 70 -14.77 4.24 16.39
N ILE A 71 -14.62 5.54 16.11
CA ILE A 71 -13.44 6.35 16.47
C ILE A 71 -13.14 6.24 17.97
N ALA A 72 -14.18 6.24 18.82
CA ALA A 72 -14.00 6.13 20.26
C ALA A 72 -13.46 4.75 20.70
N LYS A 73 -13.81 3.68 19.97
CA LYS A 73 -13.28 2.34 20.22
C LYS A 73 -11.83 2.23 19.73
N PHE A 74 -11.55 2.73 18.52
CA PHE A 74 -10.21 2.82 17.99
C PHE A 74 -9.28 3.62 18.91
N ALA A 75 -9.72 4.80 19.37
CA ALA A 75 -9.01 5.63 20.34
C ALA A 75 -8.71 4.90 21.66
N ARG A 76 -9.65 4.10 22.15
CA ARG A 76 -9.45 3.31 23.38
C ARG A 76 -8.43 2.18 23.17
N GLU A 77 -8.54 1.46 22.06
CA GLU A 77 -7.67 0.31 21.75
C GLU A 77 -6.26 0.73 21.35
N LEU A 78 -6.11 1.90 20.71
CA LEU A 78 -4.81 2.50 20.41
C LEU A 78 -4.07 2.92 21.70
N ASN A 79 -4.75 2.88 22.86
CA ASN A 79 -4.23 3.30 24.16
C ASN A 79 -3.53 4.67 24.05
N LEU A 80 -4.26 5.66 23.52
CA LEU A 80 -3.74 6.98 23.15
C LEU A 80 -2.95 7.65 24.27
N ASP A 81 -3.32 7.41 25.52
CA ASP A 81 -2.64 7.98 26.70
C ASP A 81 -1.22 7.40 26.86
N SER A 82 -1.01 6.11 26.56
CA SER A 82 0.32 5.51 26.53
C SER A 82 1.14 6.04 25.35
N MET A 83 0.53 6.05 24.15
CA MET A 83 1.23 6.47 22.93
C MET A 83 1.71 7.92 23.01
N ARG A 84 0.94 8.81 23.65
CA ARG A 84 1.34 10.20 23.89
C ARG A 84 2.51 10.33 24.88
N ASN A 85 2.66 9.39 25.81
CA ASN A 85 3.79 9.38 26.74
C ASN A 85 5.07 8.82 26.09
N ASP A 86 4.91 7.93 25.11
CA ASP A 86 6.02 7.24 24.45
C ASP A 86 6.51 7.98 23.19
N ILE A 87 5.62 8.72 22.52
CA ILE A 87 5.91 9.46 21.28
C ILE A 87 5.72 10.96 21.53
N GLU A 88 6.82 11.67 21.69
CA GLU A 88 6.84 13.13 21.68
C GLU A 88 6.95 13.65 20.24
N VAL A 89 6.03 14.51 19.82
CA VAL A 89 6.03 15.18 18.50
C VAL A 89 6.44 16.64 18.69
N ASN A 90 7.38 17.10 17.88
CA ASN A 90 7.85 18.50 17.87
C ASN A 90 7.30 19.27 16.65
N GLU A 91 7.52 20.58 16.66
CA GLU A 91 7.02 21.52 15.64
C GLU A 91 7.59 21.32 14.23
N ASN A 92 8.63 20.50 14.06
CA ASN A 92 9.24 20.21 12.78
C ASN A 92 8.82 18.85 12.22
N ASP A 93 8.20 17.99 13.02
CA ASP A 93 7.81 16.67 12.57
C ASP A 93 6.65 16.74 11.55
N MET A 94 6.68 15.81 10.60
CA MET A 94 5.74 15.75 9.49
C MET A 94 4.86 14.52 9.60
N LEU A 95 3.55 14.69 9.46
CA LEU A 95 2.62 13.57 9.27
C LEU A 95 2.29 13.41 7.79
N PHE A 96 2.54 12.24 7.20
CA PHE A 96 2.16 11.93 5.82
C PHE A 96 0.84 11.15 5.72
N TYR A 97 -0.01 11.59 4.80
CA TYR A 97 -1.32 10.99 4.54
C TYR A 97 -1.22 9.78 3.60
N SER A 98 -1.38 8.59 4.16
CA SER A 98 -1.42 7.32 3.41
C SER A 98 -2.43 6.31 3.97
N GLY A 99 -2.86 6.52 5.22
CA GLY A 99 -3.89 5.74 5.92
C GLY A 99 -5.31 6.16 5.56
N THR A 100 -6.29 5.72 6.36
CA THR A 100 -7.65 6.24 6.25
C THR A 100 -7.78 7.57 6.98
N VAL A 101 -8.80 8.35 6.63
CA VAL A 101 -9.15 9.61 7.31
C VAL A 101 -9.27 9.41 8.83
N LEU A 102 -9.73 8.24 9.29
CA LEU A 102 -9.85 7.93 10.71
C LEU A 102 -8.48 7.83 11.41
N HIS A 103 -7.51 7.12 10.81
CA HIS A 103 -6.15 7.04 11.35
C HIS A 103 -5.51 8.41 11.46
N ILE A 104 -5.56 9.20 10.39
CA ILE A 104 -4.99 10.55 10.39
C ILE A 104 -5.69 11.43 11.42
N ARG A 105 -7.02 11.41 11.49
CA ARG A 105 -7.75 12.22 12.48
C ARG A 105 -7.37 11.85 13.90
N CYS A 106 -7.28 10.56 14.23
CA CYS A 106 -6.85 10.12 15.55
C CYS A 106 -5.40 10.58 15.85
N LEU A 107 -4.46 10.31 14.95
CA LEU A 107 -3.04 10.64 15.16
C LEU A 107 -2.79 12.14 15.25
N THR A 108 -3.42 12.94 14.37
CA THR A 108 -3.35 14.41 14.43
C THR A 108 -3.91 14.93 15.74
N THR A 109 -5.07 14.44 16.20
CA THR A 109 -5.67 14.92 17.46
C THR A 109 -4.91 14.48 18.70
N THR A 110 -4.27 13.31 18.68
CA THR A 110 -3.63 12.74 19.87
C THR A 110 -2.19 13.21 20.02
N LEU A 111 -1.43 13.15 18.93
CA LEU A 111 -0.02 13.51 18.91
C LEU A 111 0.20 14.98 18.55
N ASN A 112 -0.88 15.70 18.23
CA ASN A 112 -0.91 17.15 18.05
C ASN A 112 0.01 17.65 16.93
N PHE A 113 0.05 16.92 15.80
CA PHE A 113 0.84 17.32 14.63
C PHE A 113 0.41 18.68 14.09
N GLU A 114 1.38 19.56 13.88
CA GLU A 114 1.18 20.90 13.34
C GLU A 114 1.52 20.99 11.84
N ASN A 115 2.22 19.98 11.29
CA ASN A 115 2.60 19.92 9.89
C ASN A 115 2.21 18.59 9.26
N ILE A 116 1.64 18.70 8.06
CA ILE A 116 1.22 17.58 7.23
C ILE A 116 2.03 17.60 5.94
N LEU A 117 2.64 16.48 5.60
CA LEU A 117 3.23 16.29 4.28
C LEU A 117 2.12 15.92 3.29
N ALA A 118 1.93 16.75 2.27
CA ALA A 118 0.97 16.56 1.20
C ALA A 118 1.69 16.30 -0.13
N TYR A 119 0.99 15.71 -1.08
CA TYR A 119 1.48 15.46 -2.43
C TYR A 119 0.53 16.07 -3.46
N ASP A 120 1.09 16.77 -4.43
CA ASP A 120 0.39 17.32 -5.59
C ASP A 120 1.17 16.96 -6.86
N ASN A 121 0.47 16.62 -7.94
CA ASN A 121 1.11 16.16 -9.18
C ASN A 121 1.94 17.26 -9.87
N GLU A 122 1.68 18.54 -9.62
CA GLU A 122 2.43 19.65 -10.20
C GLU A 122 3.59 20.09 -9.30
N LYS A 123 3.40 20.03 -7.98
CA LYS A 123 4.36 20.55 -6.98
C LYS A 123 5.23 19.48 -6.32
N GLY A 124 4.89 18.20 -6.45
CA GLY A 124 5.49 17.12 -5.68
C GLY A 124 5.08 17.16 -4.20
N PHE A 125 6.00 16.84 -3.30
CA PHE A 125 5.75 16.90 -1.87
C PHE A 125 5.92 18.30 -1.30
N PHE A 126 4.96 18.73 -0.49
CA PHE A 126 4.97 20.03 0.18
C PHE A 126 4.31 19.94 1.56
N THR A 127 4.60 20.91 2.42
CA THR A 127 4.00 20.98 3.76
C THR A 127 2.70 21.79 3.74
N ILE A 128 1.71 21.30 4.51
CA ILE A 128 0.55 22.06 4.95
C ILE A 128 0.66 22.19 6.48
N GLY A 129 0.77 23.41 7.00
CA GLY A 129 0.93 23.60 8.44
C GLY A 129 1.65 24.90 8.79
N LYS A 130 2.41 24.86 9.89
CA LYS A 130 3.25 25.99 10.33
C LYS A 130 4.49 26.18 9.46
N LEU A 131 5.04 25.09 8.94
CA LEU A 131 6.18 25.11 8.03
C LEU A 131 5.71 25.27 6.58
N ASP A 132 6.41 26.10 5.82
CA ASP A 132 6.21 26.29 4.39
C ASP A 132 7.43 25.74 3.63
N ASN A 133 7.44 24.43 3.41
CA ASN A 133 8.53 23.71 2.75
C ASN A 133 8.01 22.98 1.50
N VAL A 134 8.85 22.91 0.47
CA VAL A 134 8.66 22.10 -0.74
C VAL A 134 9.83 21.14 -0.85
N PHE A 135 9.55 19.84 -0.95
CA PHE A 135 10.54 18.77 -0.99
C PHE A 135 10.81 18.24 -2.41
N GLY A 136 10.07 18.74 -3.40
CA GLY A 136 10.15 18.31 -4.79
C GLY A 136 9.41 17.00 -5.04
N ASP A 137 9.48 16.51 -6.28
CA ASP A 137 8.92 15.21 -6.66
C ASP A 137 10.03 14.15 -6.67
N PHE A 138 9.77 13.04 -5.99
CA PHE A 138 10.63 11.87 -6.06
C PHE A 138 10.05 10.90 -7.09
N GLU A 139 10.72 10.77 -8.23
CA GLU A 139 10.22 9.98 -9.35
C GLU A 139 10.40 8.46 -9.13
N LEU A 140 9.42 7.84 -8.47
CA LEU A 140 9.30 6.38 -8.38
C LEU A 140 8.16 5.90 -9.29
N THR A 141 8.44 5.63 -10.56
CA THR A 141 7.40 5.13 -11.48
C THR A 141 6.97 3.70 -11.14
N MET A 142 5.77 3.30 -11.58
CA MET A 142 5.22 1.94 -11.40
C MET A 142 6.14 0.89 -12.02
N GLY A 143 6.75 1.18 -13.17
CA GLY A 143 7.73 0.28 -13.80
C GLY A 143 8.91 0.00 -12.87
N ASN A 144 9.57 1.07 -12.40
CA ASN A 144 10.69 0.95 -11.47
C ASN A 144 10.26 0.29 -10.17
N PHE A 145 9.08 0.63 -9.64
CA PHE A 145 8.55 0.02 -8.43
C PHE A 145 8.34 -1.49 -8.58
N LEU A 146 7.82 -1.96 -9.72
CA LEU A 146 7.66 -3.40 -9.98
C LEU A 146 9.02 -4.09 -10.06
N ASP A 147 9.98 -3.51 -10.78
CA ASP A 147 11.33 -4.08 -10.96
C ASP A 147 12.09 -4.16 -9.63
N ILE A 148 12.12 -3.06 -8.87
CA ILE A 148 12.77 -2.97 -7.55
C ILE A 148 12.18 -3.98 -6.57
N ASN A 149 10.87 -4.21 -6.64
CA ASN A 149 10.17 -5.12 -5.73
C ASN A 149 10.03 -6.54 -6.28
N ASN A 150 10.90 -6.91 -7.24
CA ASN A 150 11.00 -8.25 -7.77
C ASN A 150 9.65 -8.77 -8.28
N VAL A 151 8.89 -7.94 -8.98
CA VAL A 151 7.61 -8.33 -9.57
C VAL A 151 7.80 -8.68 -11.04
N LYS A 152 7.23 -9.81 -11.46
CA LYS A 152 7.29 -10.28 -12.83
C LYS A 152 5.90 -10.46 -13.41
N ILE A 153 5.67 -9.85 -14.57
CA ILE A 153 4.52 -10.14 -15.44
C ILE A 153 4.93 -11.25 -16.40
N ARG A 154 4.16 -12.33 -16.44
CA ARG A 154 4.39 -13.48 -17.33
C ARG A 154 3.27 -13.58 -18.34
N LYS A 155 3.62 -13.82 -19.60
CA LYS A 155 2.70 -14.20 -20.67
C LYS A 155 3.05 -15.63 -21.09
N GLY A 156 2.06 -16.50 -21.19
CA GLY A 156 2.28 -17.90 -21.54
C GLY A 156 1.02 -18.61 -22.00
N LYS A 157 1.14 -19.91 -22.27
CA LYS A 157 0.01 -20.78 -22.60
C LYS A 157 -0.18 -21.82 -21.50
N ASN A 158 -1.42 -22.08 -21.12
CA ASN A 158 -1.72 -23.17 -20.19
C ASN A 158 -1.61 -24.54 -20.91
N GLN A 159 -1.82 -25.64 -20.19
CA GLN A 159 -1.78 -27.00 -20.75
C GLN A 159 -2.79 -27.23 -21.89
N GLN A 160 -3.82 -26.40 -22.00
CA GLN A 160 -4.85 -26.44 -23.04
C GLN A 160 -4.54 -25.50 -24.21
N GLY A 161 -3.36 -24.87 -24.24
CA GLY A 161 -2.94 -23.93 -25.28
C GLY A 161 -3.55 -22.53 -25.18
N VAL A 162 -4.27 -22.23 -24.09
CA VAL A 162 -4.93 -20.93 -23.88
C VAL A 162 -3.92 -19.91 -23.37
N ASP A 163 -3.84 -18.77 -24.06
CA ASP A 163 -3.00 -17.66 -23.63
C ASP A 163 -3.47 -17.08 -22.29
N PHE A 164 -2.54 -16.91 -21.37
CA PHE A 164 -2.77 -16.30 -20.07
C PHE A 164 -1.69 -15.28 -19.74
N ILE A 165 -2.08 -14.31 -18.91
CA ILE A 165 -1.20 -13.36 -18.28
C ILE A 165 -1.28 -13.60 -16.77
N SER A 166 -0.12 -13.62 -16.11
CA SER A 166 -0.04 -13.64 -14.65
C SER A 166 0.95 -12.59 -14.16
N ILE A 167 0.77 -12.17 -12.91
CA ILE A 167 1.70 -11.30 -12.19
C ILE A 167 2.04 -11.98 -10.87
N GLY A 168 3.32 -11.95 -10.48
CA GLY A 168 3.82 -12.63 -9.29
C GLY A 168 5.22 -12.17 -8.90
N SER A 169 5.76 -12.68 -7.79
CA SER A 169 7.16 -12.41 -7.42
C SER A 169 8.16 -13.16 -8.31
N ILE A 170 9.36 -12.58 -8.44
CA ILE A 170 10.57 -13.27 -8.90
C ILE A 170 11.01 -14.14 -7.72
N GLY A 171 10.79 -15.45 -7.84
CA GLY A 171 10.95 -16.41 -6.74
C GLY A 171 9.74 -17.33 -6.61
N GLY A 172 8.53 -16.78 -6.82
CA GLY A 172 7.29 -17.55 -6.87
C GLY A 172 6.51 -17.61 -5.56
N ASP A 173 6.90 -16.84 -4.54
CA ASP A 173 6.23 -16.77 -3.23
C ASP A 173 4.75 -16.38 -3.36
N TRP A 174 4.42 -15.56 -4.37
CA TRP A 174 3.04 -15.28 -4.72
C TRP A 174 2.88 -15.10 -6.22
N GLN A 175 1.68 -15.44 -6.72
CA GLN A 175 1.27 -15.19 -8.09
C GLN A 175 -0.26 -15.15 -8.20
N THR A 176 -0.77 -14.37 -9.15
CA THR A 176 -2.18 -14.46 -9.57
C THR A 176 -2.45 -15.81 -10.20
N THR A 177 -3.63 -16.37 -9.93
CA THR A 177 -4.01 -17.73 -10.31
C THR A 177 -5.03 -17.79 -11.45
N SER A 178 -5.65 -16.67 -11.77
CA SER A 178 -6.65 -16.55 -12.83
C SER A 178 -6.00 -16.42 -14.20
N VAL A 179 -6.54 -17.15 -15.18
CA VAL A 179 -6.17 -17.03 -16.61
C VAL A 179 -6.95 -15.93 -17.33
N HIS A 180 -7.74 -15.14 -16.58
CA HIS A 180 -8.66 -14.12 -17.10
C HIS A 180 -8.08 -12.72 -17.09
N ILE A 181 -6.78 -12.55 -16.85
CA ILE A 181 -6.12 -11.28 -17.14
C ILE A 181 -5.92 -11.19 -18.65
N ASP A 182 -6.46 -10.14 -19.27
CA ASP A 182 -6.38 -9.85 -20.69
C ASP A 182 -5.09 -9.08 -21.03
N LYS A 183 -4.84 -8.01 -20.27
CA LYS A 183 -3.61 -7.23 -20.34
C LYS A 183 -3.33 -6.52 -19.01
N ILE A 184 -2.07 -6.15 -18.83
CA ILE A 184 -1.61 -5.32 -17.73
C ILE A 184 -0.95 -4.10 -18.36
N GLU A 185 -1.37 -2.93 -17.92
CA GLU A 185 -0.77 -1.65 -18.30
C GLU A 185 -0.43 -0.91 -17.02
N PHE A 186 0.59 -0.05 -17.07
CA PHE A 186 0.92 0.80 -15.95
C PHE A 186 1.19 2.21 -16.44
N SER A 187 0.75 3.19 -15.66
CA SER A 187 0.87 4.62 -15.96
C SER A 187 1.22 5.34 -14.67
N ASN A 188 2.40 5.95 -14.60
CA ASN A 188 2.99 6.62 -13.43
C ASN A 188 2.83 5.82 -12.14
N ASP A 189 1.67 5.90 -11.50
CA ASP A 189 1.44 5.43 -10.13
C ASP A 189 0.47 4.26 -10.03
N VAL A 190 -0.08 3.85 -11.17
CA VAL A 190 -1.20 2.93 -11.22
C VAL A 190 -0.86 1.71 -12.06
N LEU A 191 -1.15 0.55 -11.47
CA LEU A 191 -1.20 -0.74 -12.14
C LEU A 191 -2.64 -1.01 -12.61
N ASN A 192 -2.88 -0.91 -13.92
CA ASN A 192 -4.16 -1.22 -14.54
C ASN A 192 -4.19 -2.70 -14.93
N ILE A 193 -5.11 -3.46 -14.33
CA ILE A 193 -5.36 -4.86 -14.63
C ILE A 193 -6.65 -4.95 -15.45
N PHE A 194 -6.55 -5.36 -16.70
CA PHE A 194 -7.71 -5.56 -17.57
C PHE A 194 -8.13 -7.02 -17.52
N TRP A 195 -9.39 -7.25 -17.17
CA TRP A 195 -9.96 -8.59 -17.09
C TRP A 195 -10.67 -8.96 -18.41
N LYS A 196 -10.54 -10.22 -18.82
CA LYS A 196 -11.25 -10.78 -19.97
C LYS A 196 -12.76 -10.72 -19.69
N GLY A 197 -13.49 -10.06 -20.58
CA GLY A 197 -14.95 -10.05 -20.56
C GLY A 197 -15.54 -11.43 -20.86
N GLY A 198 -16.80 -11.64 -20.45
CA GLY A 198 -17.54 -12.88 -20.75
C GLY A 198 -18.13 -13.56 -19.52
N ARG A 199 -18.93 -14.60 -19.76
CA ARG A 199 -19.56 -15.38 -18.69
C ARG A 199 -18.53 -16.29 -18.02
N GLN A 200 -18.20 -15.96 -16.77
CA GLN A 200 -17.30 -16.77 -15.97
C GLN A 200 -18.07 -17.70 -15.04
N SER A 201 -17.59 -18.93 -14.88
CA SER A 201 -18.14 -19.88 -13.91
C SER A 201 -17.95 -19.38 -12.48
N SER A 202 -18.70 -19.95 -11.53
CA SER A 202 -18.58 -19.59 -10.11
C SER A 202 -17.14 -19.75 -9.58
N SER A 203 -16.45 -20.81 -9.96
CA SER A 203 -15.05 -21.05 -9.56
C SER A 203 -14.09 -20.03 -10.17
N GLN A 204 -14.29 -19.66 -11.44
CA GLN A 204 -13.49 -18.62 -12.10
C GLN A 204 -13.70 -17.26 -11.45
N ARG A 205 -14.95 -16.89 -11.12
CA ARG A 205 -15.25 -15.65 -10.41
C ARG A 205 -14.53 -15.58 -9.06
N LYS A 206 -14.56 -16.66 -8.27
CA LYS A 206 -13.83 -16.72 -6.99
C LYS A 206 -12.32 -16.53 -7.14
N LYS A 207 -11.71 -17.13 -8.18
CA LYS A 207 -10.27 -16.93 -8.49
C LYS A 207 -9.96 -15.47 -8.83
N ILE A 208 -10.79 -14.83 -9.67
CA ILE A 208 -10.63 -13.41 -9.99
C ILE A 208 -10.72 -12.54 -8.74
N VAL A 209 -11.70 -12.80 -7.86
CA VAL A 209 -11.82 -12.07 -6.58
C VAL A 209 -10.57 -12.26 -5.72
N LYS A 210 -10.11 -13.51 -5.55
CA LYS A 210 -8.87 -13.82 -4.80
C LYS A 210 -7.67 -13.06 -5.35
N ASP A 211 -7.49 -13.04 -6.66
CA ASP A 211 -6.40 -12.30 -7.31
C ASP A 211 -6.55 -10.78 -7.11
N CYS A 212 -7.76 -10.22 -7.21
CA CYS A 212 -8.00 -8.80 -6.93
C CYS A 212 -7.59 -8.42 -5.50
N HIS A 213 -7.94 -9.24 -4.51
CA HIS A 213 -7.56 -9.00 -3.11
C HIS A 213 -6.06 -9.19 -2.90
N LEU A 214 -5.46 -10.22 -3.48
CA LEU A 214 -4.01 -10.44 -3.43
C LEU A 214 -3.26 -9.22 -3.97
N LEU A 215 -3.63 -8.72 -5.14
CA LEU A 215 -2.98 -7.56 -5.76
C LEU A 215 -3.13 -6.31 -4.90
N LYS A 216 -4.33 -6.05 -4.35
CA LYS A 216 -4.54 -4.93 -3.42
C LYS A 216 -3.74 -5.08 -2.13
N ARG A 217 -3.55 -6.30 -1.63
CA ARG A 217 -2.70 -6.58 -0.46
C ARG A 217 -1.23 -6.29 -0.75
N ILE A 218 -0.73 -6.72 -1.91
CA ILE A 218 0.68 -6.55 -2.29
C ILE A 218 1.02 -5.11 -2.65
N PHE A 219 0.14 -4.41 -3.36
CA PHE A 219 0.44 -3.10 -3.96
C PHE A 219 -0.23 -1.92 -3.25
N GLY A 220 -1.28 -2.17 -2.48
CA GLY A 220 -2.18 -1.15 -1.96
C GLY A 220 -3.44 -0.98 -2.82
N HIS A 221 -4.52 -0.53 -2.18
CA HIS A 221 -5.83 -0.39 -2.80
C HIS A 221 -5.86 0.64 -3.94
N TYR A 222 -5.16 1.77 -3.78
CA TYR A 222 -5.18 2.86 -4.76
C TYR A 222 -4.15 2.67 -5.90
N THR A 223 -3.20 1.77 -5.70
CA THR A 223 -2.18 1.42 -6.68
C THR A 223 -2.73 0.52 -7.79
N VAL A 224 -3.79 -0.26 -7.51
CA VAL A 224 -4.33 -1.26 -8.45
C VAL A 224 -5.73 -0.87 -8.93
N ILE A 225 -5.87 -0.61 -10.23
CA ILE A 225 -7.17 -0.38 -10.86
C ILE A 225 -7.56 -1.59 -11.68
N ASN A 226 -8.69 -2.20 -11.29
CA ASN A 226 -9.28 -3.31 -12.04
C ASN A 226 -10.23 -2.76 -13.11
N ARG A 227 -9.92 -3.03 -14.38
CA ARG A 227 -10.68 -2.60 -15.56
C ARG A 227 -11.46 -3.79 -16.13
N ASN A 228 -12.67 -3.53 -16.62
CA ASN A 228 -13.53 -4.53 -17.26
C ASN A 228 -13.84 -5.77 -16.39
N LEU A 229 -13.92 -5.59 -15.07
CA LEU A 229 -14.38 -6.66 -14.18
C LEU A 229 -15.81 -7.08 -14.56
N PRO A 230 -16.09 -8.39 -14.68
CA PRO A 230 -17.46 -8.87 -14.83
C PRO A 230 -18.33 -8.37 -13.66
N LEU A 231 -19.57 -7.96 -13.95
CA LEU A 231 -20.48 -7.36 -12.95
C LEU A 231 -20.69 -8.29 -11.74
N GLU A 232 -20.75 -9.60 -11.96
CA GLU A 232 -20.91 -10.58 -10.89
C GLU A 232 -19.67 -10.66 -9.99
N VAL A 233 -18.48 -10.41 -10.53
CA VAL A 233 -17.24 -10.33 -9.75
C VAL A 233 -17.18 -9.03 -8.97
N ASP A 234 -17.50 -7.89 -9.60
CA ASP A 234 -17.54 -6.59 -8.90
C ASP A 234 -18.53 -6.61 -7.73
N ARG A 235 -19.71 -7.22 -7.92
CA ARG A 235 -20.69 -7.44 -6.85
C ARG A 235 -20.13 -8.28 -5.69
N LEU A 236 -19.39 -9.35 -5.98
CA LEU A 236 -18.78 -10.20 -4.95
C LEU A 236 -17.72 -9.44 -4.13
N ILE A 237 -16.89 -8.62 -4.79
CA ILE A 237 -15.91 -7.78 -4.11
C ILE A 237 -16.61 -6.77 -3.20
N ARG A 238 -17.68 -6.12 -3.68
CA ARG A 238 -18.43 -5.11 -2.91
C ARG A 238 -19.25 -5.71 -1.79
N SER A 239 -19.71 -6.96 -1.91
CA SER A 239 -20.48 -7.64 -0.86
C SER A 239 -19.62 -8.12 0.31
N GLY A 240 -18.35 -7.71 0.41
CA GLY A 240 -17.45 -8.07 1.50
C GLY A 240 -17.04 -9.54 1.48
N TYR A 241 -17.07 -10.20 0.31
CA TYR A 241 -16.47 -11.53 0.20
C TYR A 241 -14.96 -11.39 0.37
N ILE A 242 -14.46 -11.71 1.56
CA ILE A 242 -13.03 -11.83 1.85
C ILE A 242 -12.68 -13.29 1.61
N PRO A 243 -12.08 -13.65 0.46
CA PRO A 243 -11.55 -14.99 0.28
C PRO A 243 -10.47 -15.22 1.34
N ILE A 244 -10.45 -16.40 1.95
CA ILE A 244 -9.31 -16.85 2.75
C ILE A 244 -8.11 -16.83 1.80
N LEU A 245 -7.27 -15.79 1.94
CA LEU A 245 -6.03 -15.66 1.21
C LEU A 245 -5.07 -16.63 1.87
N MET A 246 -5.14 -17.89 1.46
CA MET A 246 -4.32 -19.04 1.92
C MET A 246 -3.28 -18.64 2.97
N GLU A 247 -3.55 -19.04 4.21
CA GLU A 247 -2.50 -19.46 5.13
C GLU A 247 -1.50 -20.28 4.33
N GLU A 248 -0.23 -19.87 4.39
CA GLU A 248 0.86 -20.77 4.04
C GLU A 248 0.64 -22.00 4.92
N GLU A 249 0.37 -23.15 4.29
CA GLU A 249 0.42 -24.44 4.98
C GLU A 249 1.79 -24.51 5.68
N GLU A 250 1.74 -24.94 6.95
CA GLU A 250 2.83 -25.06 7.93
C GLU A 250 4.22 -25.44 7.40
#